data_AF-A0ABD5WFY2-F1
#
_entry.id   AF-A0ABD5WFY2-F1
#
_cell.length_a   1.000
_cell.length_b   1.000
_cell.length_c   1.000
_cell.angle_alpha   90.00
_cell.angle_beta   90.00
_cell.angle_gamma   90.00
#
_symmetry.space_group_name_H-M   'P 1'
#
loop_
_entity.id
_entity.type
_entity.pdbx_description
1 polymer ?
#
loop_
_entity_poly.entity_id
_entity_poly.type
_entity_poly.pdbx_seq_one_letter_code
_entity_poly.pdbx_strand_id
1 'polypeptide(L)' 'METLETIRGSESFNILPVDKPAFNAACDEFAQYDDHQISFVDHTSSVLAGSRDINHIFAFDSDFRTLGFTLVPEDAGRL' A
#
# COMPACT_ATOMS: atom_id res chain seq x y z
N MET A 1 5.03 6.40 -21.58
CA MET A 1 6.38 6.00 -21.13
C MET A 1 7.01 7.07 -20.27
N GLU A 2 7.02 8.33 -20.72
CA GLU A 2 7.57 9.48 -19.99
C GLU A 2 7.17 9.52 -18.49
N THR A 3 5.88 9.44 -18.15
CA THR A 3 5.43 9.50 -16.75
C THR A 3 6.05 8.42 -15.84
N LEU A 4 6.12 7.17 -16.31
CA LEU A 4 6.69 6.07 -15.53
C LEU A 4 8.20 6.25 -15.35
N GLU A 5 8.89 6.67 -16.40
CA GLU A 5 10.33 6.96 -16.37
C GLU A 5 10.63 8.14 -15.43
N THR A 6 9.83 9.20 -15.48
CA THR A 6 9.93 10.34 -14.56
C THR A 6 9.76 9.92 -13.11
N ILE A 7 8.74 9.11 -12.79
CA ILE A 7 8.51 8.64 -11.41
C ILE A 7 9.68 7.75 -10.95
N ARG A 8 10.10 6.79 -11.79
CA ARG A 8 11.16 5.83 -11.43
C ARG A 8 12.56 6.43 -11.38
N GLY A 9 12.80 7.52 -12.11
CA GLY A 9 14.08 8.24 -12.13
C GLY A 9 14.16 9.38 -11.11
N SER A 10 13.08 9.70 -10.40
CA SER A 10 13.03 10.79 -9.43
C SER A 10 13.59 10.36 -8.07
N GLU A 11 14.40 11.22 -7.45
CA GLU A 11 14.89 11.05 -6.09
C GLU A 11 13.82 11.31 -5.01
N SER A 12 12.65 11.83 -5.41
CA SER A 12 11.54 12.11 -4.47
C SER A 12 10.76 10.86 -4.06
N PHE A 13 10.93 9.72 -4.76
CA PHE A 13 10.19 8.50 -4.51
C PHE A 13 11.12 7.33 -4.16
N ASN A 14 10.84 6.66 -3.04
CA ASN A 14 11.44 5.36 -2.74
C ASN A 14 10.60 4.26 -3.40
N ILE A 15 11.15 3.61 -4.42
CA ILE A 15 10.46 2.52 -5.13
C ILE A 15 10.77 1.18 -4.44
N LEU A 16 9.74 0.58 -3.83
CA LEU A 16 9.88 -0.68 -3.11
C LEU A 16 9.51 -1.85 -4.03
N PRO A 17 10.41 -2.84 -4.23
CA PRO A 17 10.03 -4.08 -4.90
C PRO A 17 9.17 -4.94 -3.97
N VAL A 18 8.17 -5.62 -4.55
CA VAL A 18 7.52 -6.75 -3.88
C VAL A 18 8.43 -7.96 -4.06
N ASP A 19 9.29 -8.20 -3.08
CA ASP A 19 10.17 -9.37 -3.08
C ASP A 19 9.39 -10.64 -2.67
N LYS A 20 10.05 -11.79 -2.76
CA LYS A 20 9.42 -13.08 -2.47
C LYS A 20 8.84 -13.16 -1.05
N PRO A 21 9.54 -12.71 0.01
CA PRO A 21 8.95 -12.61 1.35
C PRO A 21 7.69 -11.75 1.40
N ALA A 22 7.71 -10.53 0.85
CA ALA A 22 6.54 -9.65 0.83
C ALA A 22 5.37 -10.24 0.04
N PHE A 23 5.65 -10.89 -1.10
CA PHE A 23 4.63 -11.57 -1.89
C PHE A 23 3.94 -12.69 -1.11
N ASN A 24 4.71 -13.54 -0.43
CA ASN A 24 4.16 -14.63 0.36
C ASN A 24 3.30 -14.11 1.52
N ALA A 25 3.79 -13.08 2.23
CA ALA A 25 3.02 -12.45 3.30
C ALA A 25 1.72 -11.82 2.78
N ALA A 26 1.73 -11.25 1.57
CA ALA A 26 0.51 -10.73 0.93
C ALA A 26 -0.47 -11.86 0.57
N CYS A 27 0.00 -13.04 0.16
CA CYS A 27 -0.86 -14.21 -0.03
C CYS A 27 -1.52 -14.64 1.29
N ASP A 28 -0.74 -14.69 2.37
CA ASP A 28 -1.24 -15.08 3.69
C ASP A 28 -2.24 -14.05 4.24
N GLU A 29 -2.00 -12.75 4.04
CA GLU A 29 -2.94 -11.68 4.41
C GLU A 29 -4.20 -11.74 3.53
N PHE A 30 -4.06 -11.83 2.21
CA PHE A 30 -5.20 -11.90 1.28
C PHE A 30 -6.14 -13.08 1.58
N ALA A 31 -5.60 -14.22 1.98
CA ALA A 31 -6.40 -15.38 2.39
C ALA A 31 -7.17 -15.18 3.70
N GLN A 32 -6.74 -14.25 4.57
CA GLN A 32 -7.43 -13.94 5.83
C GLN A 32 -8.63 -12.99 5.65
N TYR A 33 -8.65 -12.23 4.56
CA TYR A 33 -9.72 -11.26 4.23
C TYR A 33 -10.62 -11.78 3.10
N ASP A 34 -10.89 -13.09 3.07
CA ASP A 34 -11.70 -13.73 2.02
C ASP A 34 -13.18 -13.28 2.00
N ASP A 35 -13.61 -12.59 3.06
CA ASP A 35 -14.91 -11.98 3.26
C ASP A 35 -14.96 -10.49 2.86
N HIS A 36 -13.83 -9.87 2.50
CA HIS A 36 -13.74 -8.49 2.05
C HIS A 36 -13.32 -8.42 0.56
N GLN A 37 -13.78 -7.38 -0.16
CA GLN A 37 -13.41 -7.17 -1.57
C GLN A 37 -12.20 -6.23 -1.70
N ILE A 38 -11.11 -6.52 -0.97
CA ILE A 38 -9.87 -5.75 -1.02
C ILE A 38 -8.96 -6.36 -2.10
N SER A 39 -8.29 -5.55 -2.91
CA SER A 39 -7.47 -6.09 -3.99
C SER A 39 -6.17 -6.71 -3.46
N PHE A 40 -5.65 -7.73 -4.15
CA PHE A 40 -4.33 -8.29 -3.83
C PHE A 40 -3.22 -7.23 -3.88
N VAL A 41 -3.36 -6.20 -4.73
CA VAL A 41 -2.39 -5.09 -4.81
C VAL A 41 -2.41 -4.26 -3.52
N ASP A 42 -3.58 -4.04 -2.92
CA ASP A 42 -3.69 -3.32 -1.64
C ASP A 42 -3.10 -4.13 -0.49
N HIS A 43 -3.29 -5.45 -0.48
CA HIS A 43 -2.61 -6.35 0.45
C HIS A 43 -1.07 -6.34 0.27
N THR A 44 -0.56 -6.35 -0.96
CA THR A 44 0.89 -6.21 -1.17
C THR A 44 1.41 -4.86 -0.68
N SER A 45 0.62 -3.79 -0.81
CA SER A 45 0.97 -2.45 -0.33
C SER A 45 0.92 -2.38 1.20
N SER A 46 -0.08 -3.00 1.83
CA SER A 46 -0.23 -3.17 3.28
C SER A 46 0.99 -3.84 3.90
N VAL A 47 1.38 -5.01 3.36
CA VAL A 47 2.54 -5.77 3.83
C VAL A 47 3.83 -4.94 3.73
N LEU A 48 4.04 -4.24 2.62
CA LEU A 48 5.23 -3.40 2.44
C LEU A 48 5.27 -2.18 3.38
N ALA A 49 4.10 -1.60 3.65
CA ALA A 49 3.93 -0.48 4.57
C ALA A 49 4.16 -0.91 6.02
N GLY A 50 3.52 -2.00 6.45
CA GLY A 50 3.67 -2.58 7.77
C GLY A 50 5.11 -3.00 8.07
N SER A 51 5.83 -3.55 7.09
CA SER A 51 7.25 -3.92 7.27
C SER A 51 8.20 -2.73 7.43
N ARG A 52 7.71 -1.49 7.31
CA ARG A 52 8.47 -0.23 7.37
C ARG A 52 7.87 0.77 8.35
N ASP A 53 6.94 0.34 9.19
CA ASP A 53 6.21 1.20 10.14
C ASP A 53 5.52 2.41 9.48
N ILE A 54 5.05 2.23 8.23
CA ILE A 54 4.30 3.26 7.51
C ILE A 54 2.82 3.12 7.85
N ASN A 55 2.28 4.09 8.59
CA ASN A 55 0.87 4.06 9.04
C ASN A 55 -0.08 4.91 8.18
N HIS A 56 0.47 5.72 7.26
CA HIS A 56 -0.30 6.66 6.44
C HIS A 56 -0.19 6.27 4.98
N ILE A 57 -1.33 6.04 4.32
CA ILE A 57 -1.39 5.65 2.91
C ILE A 57 -2.10 6.75 2.13
N PHE A 58 -1.47 7.22 1.06
CA PHE A 58 -2.12 8.12 0.11
C PHE A 58 -2.96 7.29 -0.86
N ALA A 59 -4.26 7.22 -0.63
CA ALA A 59 -5.21 6.52 -1.49
C ALA A 59 -6.58 7.21 -1.44
N PHE A 60 -7.47 6.81 -2.35
CA PHE A 60 -8.81 7.40 -2.50
C PHE A 60 -9.94 6.39 -2.29
N ASP A 61 -9.65 5.09 -2.32
CA ASP A 61 -10.57 4.05 -1.85
C ASP A 61 -10.50 3.92 -0.32
N SER A 62 -11.44 3.17 0.26
CA SER A 62 -11.53 2.96 1.71
C SER A 62 -10.79 1.73 2.21
N ASP A 63 -10.17 0.93 1.33
CA ASP A 63 -9.79 -0.46 1.64
C ASP A 63 -8.65 -0.51 2.66
N PHE A 64 -7.71 0.43 2.58
CA PHE A 64 -6.63 0.56 3.55
C PHE A 64 -7.11 0.90 4.97
N ARG A 65 -8.32 1.45 5.15
CA ARG A 65 -8.90 1.61 6.50
C ARG A 65 -9.22 0.27 7.13
N THR A 66 -9.75 -0.67 6.34
CA THR A 66 -10.02 -2.04 6.79
C THR A 66 -8.75 -2.77 7.16
N LEU A 67 -7.62 -2.45 6.50
CA LEU A 67 -6.29 -2.95 6.82
C LEU A 67 -5.59 -2.19 7.98
N GLY A 68 -6.26 -1.23 8.61
CA GLY A 68 -5.78 -0.53 9.80
C GLY A 68 -4.88 0.69 9.55
N PHE A 69 -4.79 1.19 8.31
CA PHE A 69 -4.04 2.40 7.98
C PHE A 69 -4.89 3.67 8.11
N THR A 70 -4.19 4.80 8.29
CA THR A 70 -4.77 6.14 8.18
C THR A 70 -4.68 6.61 6.73
N LEU A 71 -5.80 7.00 6.12
CA LEU A 71 -5.81 7.51 4.75
C LEU A 71 -5.47 8.99 4.70
N VAL A 72 -4.59 9.36 3.79
CA VAL A 72 -4.27 10.76 3.50
C VAL A 72 -4.68 11.08 2.05
N PRO A 73 -5.23 12.27 1.76
CA PRO A 73 -5.46 13.38 2.69
C PRO A 73 -6.76 13.29 3.50
N GLU A 74 -7.60 12.27 3.27
CA GLU A 74 -8.97 12.23 3.81
C GLU A 74 -9.05 12.21 5.34
N ASP A 75 -8.30 11.32 6.00
CA ASP A 75 -8.25 11.23 7.48
C ASP A 75 -7.24 12.21 8.08
N ALA A 76 -6.35 12.76 7.25
CA ALA A 76 -5.29 13.68 7.67
C ALA A 76 -5.79 15.10 7.98
N GLY A 77 -7.08 15.39 7.73
CA GLY A 77 -7.78 16.62 8.11
C GLY A 77 -6.97 17.91 8.04
N ARG A 78 -7.16 18.69 6.96
CA ARG A 78 -6.78 20.11 6.78
C ARG A 78 -5.96 20.73 7.93
N LEU A 79 -4.65 20.92 7.69
CA LEU A 79 -3.90 21.98 8.38
C LEU A 79 -4.63 23.33 8.21
#